data_AF-A0A1G2TGV2-F1
#
_entry.id   AF-A0A1G2TGV2-F1
#
_cell.length_a   1.000
_cell.length_b   1.000
_cell.length_c   1.000
_cell.angle_alpha   90.00
_cell.angle_beta   90.00
_cell.angle_gamma   90.00
#
_symmetry.space_group_name_H-M   'P 1'
#
loop_
_entity.id
_entity.type
_entity.pdbx_description
1 polymer ?
#
loop_
_entity_poly.entity_id
_entity_poly.type
_entity_poly.pdbx_seq_one_letter_code
_entity_poly.pdbx_strand_id
1 'polypeptide(L)' 'MPHIHEKIDFTVDIFVVYKDKVLIRKHDKYDKWLAVGGHIELDEDPNQAAVREVRDKSDW' A
#
# COMPACT_ATOMS: atom_id res chain seq x y z
N MET A 1 9.68 -3.66 7.31
CA MET A 1 9.69 -3.16 8.72
C MET A 1 9.35 -1.68 8.66
N PRO A 2 8.39 -1.12 9.43
CA PRO A 2 8.10 0.30 9.27
C PRO A 2 9.35 1.10 9.68
N HIS A 3 9.73 2.08 8.86
CA HIS A 3 10.89 2.95 9.07
C HIS A 3 12.26 2.32 8.77
N ILE A 4 12.44 1.82 7.55
CA ILE A 4 13.75 1.39 7.03
C ILE A 4 14.81 2.51 6.97
N HIS A 5 14.39 3.78 7.04
CA HIS A 5 15.26 4.96 6.99
C HIS A 5 15.02 5.87 8.20
N GLU A 6 16.08 6.40 8.79
CA GLU A 6 15.98 7.25 10.00
C GLU A 6 15.37 8.64 9.75
N LYS A 7 15.49 9.17 8.52
CA LYS A 7 15.12 10.56 8.21
C LYS A 7 13.93 10.70 7.27
N ILE A 8 13.76 9.76 6.32
CA ILE A 8 12.76 9.85 5.26
C ILE A 8 12.23 8.46 5.00
N ASP A 9 10.92 8.27 5.15
CA ASP A 9 10.27 7.00 4.88
C ASP A 9 9.32 7.18 3.70
N PHE A 10 9.52 6.40 2.64
CA PHE A 10 8.71 6.50 1.43
C PHE A 10 7.60 5.46 1.46
N THR A 11 6.43 5.88 1.01
CA THR A 11 5.24 5.04 0.95
C THR A 11 4.56 5.14 -0.41
N VAL A 12 3.79 4.11 -0.75
CA VAL A 12 2.92 4.08 -1.92
C VAL A 12 1.46 3.94 -1.49
N ASP A 13 0.57 4.61 -2.22
CA ASP A 13 -0.87 4.41 -2.17
C ASP A 13 -1.37 4.04 -3.56
N ILE A 14 -2.16 2.96 -3.64
CA ILE A 14 -2.60 2.33 -4.88
C ILE A 14 -4.11 2.33 -4.92
N PHE A 15 -4.66 2.93 -5.98
CA PHE A 15 -6.07 2.88 -6.33
C PHE A 15 -6.28 1.90 -7.47
N VAL A 16 -6.64 0.66 -7.13
CA VAL A 16 -6.96 -0.36 -8.15
C VAL A 16 -8.33 -0.05 -8.72
N VAL A 17 -8.38 0.27 -10.01
CA VAL A 17 -9.62 0.55 -10.74
C VAL A 17 -10.00 -0.69 -11.57
N TYR A 18 -11.23 -1.16 -11.40
CA TYR A 18 -11.80 -2.21 -12.24
C TYR A 18 -13.23 -1.84 -12.62
N LYS A 19 -13.46 -1.67 -13.93
CA LYS A 19 -14.69 -1.08 -14.49
C LYS A 19 -14.96 0.30 -13.89
N ASP A 20 -16.10 0.47 -13.25
CA ASP A 20 -16.60 1.69 -12.61
C ASP A 20 -16.37 1.71 -11.09
N LYS A 21 -15.47 0.86 -10.58
CA LYS A 21 -15.21 0.71 -9.14
C LYS A 21 -13.73 0.87 -8.81
N VAL A 22 -13.48 1.34 -7.59
CA VAL A 22 -12.15 1.48 -7.00
C VAL A 22 -12.07 0.63 -5.74
N LEU A 23 -11.00 -0.16 -5.58
CA LEU A 23 -10.74 -0.90 -4.36
C LEU A 23 -10.29 0.05 -3.25
N ILE A 24 -11.01 0.02 -2.13
CA ILE A 24 -10.66 0.72 -0.89
C ILE A 24 -10.77 -0.31 0.23
N ARG A 25 -9.78 -0.37 1.12
CA ARG A 25 -9.79 -1.30 2.26
C ARG A 25 -10.13 -0.58 3.55
N LYS A 26 -10.82 -1.26 4.46
CA LYS A 26 -11.03 -0.75 5.83
C LYS A 26 -9.81 -1.12 6.66
N HIS A 27 -9.04 -0.12 7.09
CA HIS A 27 -7.76 -0.32 7.77
C HIS A 27 -7.97 -0.75 9.23
N ASP A 28 -7.50 -1.94 9.59
CA ASP A 28 -7.75 -2.59 10.90
C ASP A 28 -7.39 -1.70 12.10
N LYS A 29 -6.21 -1.07 12.05
CA LYS A 29 -5.72 -0.21 13.14
C LYS A 29 -6.48 1.10 13.32
N TYR A 30 -6.99 1.70 12.24
CA TYR A 30 -7.50 3.07 12.23
C TYR A 30 -9.00 3.15 12.03
N ASP A 31 -9.65 2.02 11.72
CA ASP A 31 -11.06 1.90 11.37
C ASP A 31 -11.51 2.88 10.25
N LYS A 32 -10.61 3.15 9.30
CA LYS A 32 -10.82 4.10 8.19
C LYS A 32 -10.72 3.42 6.83
N TRP A 33 -11.51 3.88 5.88
CA TRP A 33 -11.42 3.50 4.48
C TRP A 33 -10.25 4.21 3.81
N LEU A 34 -9.27 3.45 3.32
CA LEU A 34 -8.04 3.97 2.72
C LEU A 34 -7.68 3.18 1.46
N ALA A 35 -6.86 3.80 0.61
CA ALA A 35 -6.21 3.09 -0.50
C ALA A 35 -5.38 1.90 0.04
N VAL A 36 -5.10 0.94 -0.84
CA VAL A 36 -4.14 -0.11 -0.50
C VAL A 36 -2.75 0.47 -0.62
N GLY A 37 -1.89 0.27 0.37
CA GLY A 37 -0.61 0.95 0.41
C GLY A 37 0.27 0.54 1.59
N GLY A 38 1.50 1.04 1.57
CA GLY A 38 2.50 0.73 2.58
C GLY A 38 3.87 1.32 2.26
N HIS A 39 4.86 0.91 3.04
CA HIS A 39 6.24 1.36 2.90
C HIS A 39 6.88 0.71 1.68
N ILE A 40 7.72 1.48 1.00
CA ILE A 40 8.65 0.96 0.00
C ILE A 40 9.80 0.32 0.79
N GLU A 41 10.14 -0.95 0.51
CA GLU A 41 11.27 -1.62 1.17
C GLU A 41 12.61 -1.21 0.50
N LEU A 42 13.76 -1.51 1.13
CA LEU A 42 15.08 -0.99 0.71
C LEU A 42 15.50 -1.38 -0.71
N ASP A 43 15.07 -2.55 -1.16
CA ASP A 43 15.40 -3.16 -2.45
C ASP A 43 14.26 -3.07 -3.47
N GLU A 44 13.29 -2.20 -3.21
CA GLU A 44 12.13 -1.99 -4.08
C GLU A 44 12.07 -0.58 -4.67
N ASP A 45 11.62 -0.51 -5.92
CA ASP A 45 11.08 0.73 -6.50
C ASP A 45 9.58 0.90 -6.17
N PRO A 46 9.00 2.10 -6.38
CA PRO A 46 7.59 2.35 -6.09
C PRO A 46 6.60 1.41 -6.82
N ASN A 47 6.93 0.94 -8.03
CA ASN A 47 6.06 0.03 -8.78
C ASN A 47 6.12 -1.38 -8.18
N GLN A 48 7.30 -1.84 -7.77
CA GLN A 48 7.46 -3.13 -7.09
C GLN A 48 6.70 -3.14 -5.76
N ALA A 49 6.87 -2.09 -4.95
CA ALA A 49 6.13 -1.90 -3.71
C ALA A 49 4.62 -1.86 -3.98
N ALA A 50 4.16 -1.17 -5.02
CA ALA A 50 2.75 -1.11 -5.38
C ALA A 50 2.14 -2.49 -5.66
N VAL A 51 2.82 -3.34 -6.43
CA VAL A 51 2.34 -4.68 -6.76
C VAL A 51 2.35 -5.59 -5.52
N ARG A 52 3.41 -5.55 -4.72
CA ARG A 52 3.52 -6.33 -3.48
C ARG A 52 2.41 -5.94 -2.50
N GLU A 53 2.26 -4.65 -2.25
CA GLU A 53 1.27 -4.13 -1.29
C GLU A 53 -0.15 -4.50 -1.68
N VAL A 54 -0.50 -4.41 -2.97
CA VAL A 54 -1.81 -4.89 -3.44
C VAL A 54 -1.95 -6.38 -3.15
N ARG A 55 -1.00 -7.22 -3.56
CA ARG A 55 -1.08 -8.68 -3.37
C ARG A 55 -1.19 -9.10 -1.91
N ASP A 56 -0.41 -8.47 -1.02
CA ASP A 56 -0.29 -8.89 0.37
C ASP A 56 -1.44 -8.34 1.24
N LYS A 57 -2.06 -7.22 0.84
CA LYS A 57 -3.10 -6.51 1.62
C LYS A 57 -4.49 -6.51 1.01
N SER A 58 -4.66 -7.00 -0.22
CA SER A 58 -5.96 -7.38 -0.76
C SER A 58 -6.18 -8.85 -0.45
N ASP A 59 -6.92 -9.15 0.62
CA ASP A 59 -7.45 -10.50 0.82
C ASP A 59 -8.31 -10.85 -0.41
N TRP A 60 -7.87 -11.85 -1.17
CA TRP A 60 -8.67 -12.50 -2.20
C TRP A 60 -9.41 -13.70 -1.60
#